data_AF-A0A444VY25-F1
#
_entry.id   AF-A0A444VY25-F1
#
_cell.length_a   1.000
_cell.length_b   1.000
_cell.length_c   1.000
_cell.angle_alpha   90.00
_cell.angle_beta   90.00
_cell.angle_gamma   90.00
#
_symmetry.space_group_name_H-M   'P 1'
#
loop_
_entity.id
_entity.type
_entity.pdbx_description
1 polymer ?
#
loop_
_entity_poly.entity_id
_entity_poly.type
_entity_poly.pdbx_seq_one_letter_code
_entity_poly.pdbx_strand_id
1 'polypeptide(L)'
;MRNIILAISIALFVSCKQQNNEELKNVNKKIKEKNIEMKNTDEILISGLNLDKMSFFGEKLEMKKYRYNDTYIENIKIVDLLNKEYRESFFKYLANSVVDSDDEFKATYFSKLLLGRIIQLKDTNSFYLLTESSKNPSISYNGIEMISEYVFDDLLENGIFYIKESSKYNDITIIEYILKDITPRYIKNEAEIKDPTRMCACDDLEKGVILLSKDTLDSEPTLKKFKDKFKSEKIIEINCSPSFENGWKNTTNEYYDVKLFIDKKIESKLDLKEKIFYKVKILPILKDYLIK
;
A
#
# COMPACT_ATOMS: atom_id res chain seq x y z
N MET A 1 35.21 -28.81 -1.30
CA MET A 1 35.22 -27.89 -2.46
C MET A 1 34.15 -26.83 -2.19
N ARG A 2 34.33 -25.77 -1.39
CA ARG A 2 35.34 -24.70 -1.36
C ARG A 2 35.49 -23.97 -2.70
N ASN A 3 34.86 -22.79 -2.73
CA ASN A 3 35.21 -21.52 -3.40
C ASN A 3 35.43 -21.52 -4.92
N ILE A 4 34.66 -20.67 -5.61
CA ILE A 4 35.09 -19.51 -6.41
C ILE A 4 33.84 -19.02 -7.16
N ILE A 5 33.06 -18.11 -6.56
CA ILE A 5 32.44 -16.94 -7.19
C ILE A 5 32.25 -15.90 -6.07
N LEU A 6 33.38 -15.36 -5.61
CA LEU A 6 33.48 -14.21 -4.71
C LEU A 6 34.67 -13.40 -5.23
N ALA A 7 34.46 -12.65 -6.31
CA ALA A 7 35.47 -11.77 -6.91
C ALA A 7 34.85 -10.76 -7.90
N ILE A 8 33.80 -10.03 -7.51
CA ILE A 8 33.59 -8.64 -7.99
C ILE A 8 33.02 -7.83 -6.82
N SER A 9 33.87 -7.65 -5.83
CA SER A 9 33.81 -6.58 -4.83
C SER A 9 35.26 -6.14 -4.63
N ILE A 10 35.50 -4.83 -4.66
CA ILE A 10 36.80 -4.11 -4.60
C ILE A 10 37.36 -3.68 -5.97
N ALA A 11 36.64 -2.77 -6.61
CA ALA A 11 37.15 -1.52 -7.18
C ALA A 11 35.96 -0.55 -7.00
N LEU A 12 35.92 0.40 -6.08
CA LEU A 12 36.92 1.34 -5.62
C LEU A 12 36.54 1.78 -4.20
N PHE A 13 37.51 1.81 -3.29
CA PHE A 13 37.51 2.79 -2.21
C PHE A 13 38.70 3.72 -2.41
N VAL A 14 38.53 4.96 -1.95
CA VAL A 14 39.48 6.08 -1.92
C VAL A 14 39.44 7.04 -3.13
N SER A 15 38.42 7.89 -3.14
CA SER A 15 38.69 9.33 -2.99
C SER A 15 37.64 9.92 -2.04
N CYS A 16 37.98 9.98 -0.76
CA CYS A 16 37.24 10.80 0.20
C CYS A 16 37.76 12.24 0.07
N LYS A 17 36.93 13.17 -0.39
CA LYS A 17 37.00 14.58 0.01
C LYS A 17 35.62 15.21 -0.17
N GLN A 18 35.14 15.81 0.91
CA GLN A 18 34.03 16.75 0.92
C GLN A 18 34.12 17.70 -0.28
N GLN A 19 33.06 17.78 -1.08
CA GLN A 19 32.51 19.06 -1.51
C GLN A 19 31.12 18.89 -2.14
N ASN A 20 30.19 19.64 -1.53
CA ASN A 20 29.05 20.31 -2.14
C ASN A 20 27.69 19.57 -2.25
N ASN A 21 26.85 19.97 -1.30
CA ASN A 21 25.38 20.00 -1.20
C ASN A 21 24.62 20.58 -2.43
N GLU A 22 25.11 20.46 -3.65
CA GLU A 22 24.45 21.02 -4.85
C GLU A 22 23.88 19.96 -5.81
N GLU A 23 24.33 18.70 -5.77
CA GLU A 23 23.80 17.66 -6.67
C GLU A 23 22.41 17.11 -6.27
N LEU A 24 22.02 17.22 -4.99
CA LEU A 24 20.66 16.87 -4.53
C LEU A 24 19.58 17.86 -4.98
N LYS A 25 19.95 19.07 -5.44
CA LYS A 25 19.01 20.03 -6.03
C LYS A 25 18.81 19.83 -7.54
N ASN A 26 19.74 19.16 -8.22
CA ASN A 26 19.67 18.95 -9.68
C ASN A 26 18.94 17.67 -10.10
N VAL A 27 18.82 16.66 -9.22
CA VAL A 27 17.94 15.50 -9.49
C VAL A 27 16.45 15.90 -9.42
N ASN A 28 16.09 16.83 -8.55
CA ASN A 28 14.72 17.34 -8.41
C ASN A 28 14.27 18.30 -9.53
N LYS A 29 15.16 18.73 -10.42
CA LYS A 29 14.83 19.69 -11.50
C LYS A 29 14.79 19.07 -12.91
N LYS A 30 15.01 17.76 -13.03
CA LYS A 30 15.03 17.04 -14.32
C LYS A 30 14.16 15.77 -14.37
N ILE A 31 13.13 15.69 -13.53
CA ILE A 31 11.96 14.84 -13.80
C ILE A 31 10.99 15.68 -14.63
N LYS A 32 11.40 16.01 -15.86
CA LYS A 32 10.46 16.46 -16.89
C LYS A 32 9.81 15.20 -17.45
N GLU A 33 8.47 15.15 -17.32
CA GLU A 33 7.51 14.28 -17.99
C GLU A 33 8.17 13.25 -18.93
N LYS A 34 8.52 12.10 -18.36
CA LYS A 34 8.87 10.94 -19.16
C LYS A 34 7.55 10.44 -19.74
N ASN A 35 7.34 10.59 -21.05
CA ASN A 35 6.18 10.03 -21.73
C ASN A 35 6.07 8.55 -21.36
N ILE A 36 5.04 8.23 -20.58
CA ILE A 36 4.74 6.90 -20.12
C ILE A 36 4.20 6.15 -21.34
N GLU A 37 4.89 5.10 -21.75
CA GLU A 37 4.40 4.20 -22.80
C GLU A 37 3.24 3.38 -22.21
N MET A 38 2.03 3.93 -22.30
CA MET A 38 0.80 3.26 -21.93
C MET A 38 0.38 2.39 -23.12
N LYS A 39 0.12 1.09 -22.87
CA LYS A 39 -0.46 0.24 -23.91
C LYS A 39 -1.85 0.79 -24.27
N ASN A 40 -1.98 1.31 -25.48
CA ASN A 40 -3.27 1.68 -26.05
C ASN A 40 -4.03 0.41 -26.40
N THR A 41 -5.05 0.11 -25.60
CA THR A 41 -5.99 -0.97 -25.85
C THR A 41 -7.40 -0.39 -25.89
N ASP A 42 -8.20 -0.78 -26.88
CA ASP A 42 -9.65 -0.48 -26.96
C ASP A 42 -10.49 -1.20 -25.87
N GLU A 43 -9.82 -1.73 -24.84
CA GLU A 43 -10.45 -2.36 -23.69
C GLU A 43 -11.28 -1.35 -22.88
N ILE A 44 -12.43 -1.82 -22.42
CA ILE A 44 -13.29 -1.10 -21.48
C ILE A 44 -13.00 -1.56 -20.05
N LEU A 45 -13.45 -0.82 -19.04
CA LEU A 45 -13.18 -1.15 -17.64
C LEU A 45 -13.57 -2.59 -17.27
N ILE A 46 -14.67 -3.12 -17.79
CA ILE A 46 -15.10 -4.50 -17.49
C ILE A 46 -14.33 -5.59 -18.25
N SER A 47 -13.55 -5.25 -19.28
CA SER A 47 -12.90 -6.22 -20.16
C SER A 47 -11.99 -7.16 -19.37
N GLY A 48 -12.21 -8.48 -19.49
CA GLY A 48 -11.37 -9.51 -18.86
C GLY A 48 -11.65 -9.75 -17.37
N LEU A 49 -12.55 -8.99 -16.73
CA LEU A 49 -12.91 -9.20 -15.33
C LEU A 49 -13.86 -10.39 -15.16
N ASN A 50 -13.54 -11.26 -14.21
CA ASN A 50 -14.47 -12.25 -13.71
C ASN A 50 -15.28 -11.64 -12.55
N LEU A 51 -16.56 -11.33 -12.82
CA LEU A 51 -17.45 -10.67 -11.86
C LEU A 51 -17.81 -11.54 -10.66
N ASP A 52 -17.89 -12.87 -10.84
CA ASP A 52 -18.15 -13.79 -9.73
C ASP A 52 -16.99 -13.77 -8.72
N LYS A 53 -15.77 -13.55 -9.22
CA LYS A 53 -14.57 -13.36 -8.40
C LYS A 53 -14.46 -11.95 -7.82
N MET A 54 -15.33 -10.99 -8.17
CA MET A 54 -15.36 -9.67 -7.53
C MET A 54 -16.21 -9.65 -6.25
N SER A 55 -16.82 -10.79 -5.88
CA SER A 55 -17.57 -10.96 -4.64
C SER A 55 -16.74 -10.73 -3.37
N PHE A 56 -15.41 -10.61 -3.45
CA PHE A 56 -14.59 -10.18 -2.32
C PHE A 56 -15.00 -8.81 -1.78
N PHE A 57 -15.69 -7.96 -2.54
CA PHE A 57 -16.27 -6.70 -2.04
C PHE A 57 -17.47 -6.87 -1.10
N GLY A 58 -17.83 -8.09 -0.70
CA GLY A 58 -18.95 -8.40 0.21
C GLY A 58 -20.33 -8.40 -0.46
N GLU A 59 -20.41 -7.92 -1.71
CA GLU A 59 -21.64 -7.82 -2.50
C GLU A 59 -21.36 -8.04 -3.99
N LYS A 60 -22.38 -8.43 -4.76
CA LYS A 60 -22.27 -8.47 -6.22
C LYS A 60 -22.22 -7.05 -6.76
N LEU A 61 -21.28 -6.80 -7.66
CA LEU A 61 -21.19 -5.52 -8.36
C LEU A 61 -22.44 -5.31 -9.24
N GLU A 62 -23.21 -4.26 -8.96
CA GLU A 62 -24.42 -3.93 -9.70
C GLU A 62 -24.07 -3.24 -11.03
N MET A 63 -24.20 -3.98 -12.13
CA MET A 63 -23.89 -3.50 -13.47
C MET A 63 -24.95 -2.51 -14.00
N LYS A 64 -24.56 -1.67 -14.96
CA LYS A 64 -25.41 -0.70 -15.66
C LYS A 64 -26.08 0.32 -14.74
N LYS A 65 -25.40 0.66 -13.64
CA LYS A 65 -25.89 1.59 -12.63
C LYS A 65 -25.56 3.05 -12.96
N TYR A 66 -24.28 3.33 -13.22
CA TYR A 66 -23.78 4.70 -13.38
C TYR A 66 -23.42 5.02 -14.82
N ARG A 67 -23.72 6.25 -15.27
CA ARG A 67 -23.43 6.72 -16.63
C ARG A 67 -22.69 8.04 -16.66
N TYR A 68 -21.72 8.15 -17.56
CA TYR A 68 -21.04 9.38 -17.93
C TYR A 68 -21.17 9.57 -19.44
N ASN A 69 -21.73 10.70 -19.88
CA ASN A 69 -21.97 11.01 -21.30
C ASN A 69 -22.61 9.82 -22.05
N ASP A 70 -23.77 9.37 -21.56
CA ASP A 70 -24.54 8.23 -22.09
C ASP A 70 -23.83 6.86 -22.12
N THR A 71 -22.62 6.77 -21.58
CA THR A 71 -21.85 5.53 -21.48
C THR A 71 -21.86 5.04 -20.04
N TYR A 72 -22.20 3.76 -19.83
CA TYR A 72 -22.07 3.16 -18.50
C TYR A 72 -20.61 3.14 -18.05
N ILE A 73 -20.34 3.43 -16.77
CA ILE A 73 -18.96 3.54 -16.27
C ILE A 73 -18.14 2.30 -16.62
N GLU A 74 -18.67 1.09 -16.41
CA GLU A 74 -17.97 -0.17 -16.74
C GLU A 74 -17.59 -0.34 -18.22
N ASN A 75 -18.24 0.42 -19.11
CA ASN A 75 -18.06 0.40 -20.56
C ASN A 75 -17.19 1.57 -21.06
N ILE A 76 -16.68 2.42 -20.17
CA ILE A 76 -15.72 3.46 -20.55
C ILE A 76 -14.42 2.79 -20.99
N LYS A 77 -13.88 3.24 -22.13
CA LYS A 77 -12.59 2.76 -22.61
C LYS A 77 -11.46 3.26 -21.73
N ILE A 78 -10.50 2.38 -21.45
CA ILE A 78 -9.34 2.73 -20.65
C ILE A 78 -8.53 3.84 -21.34
N VAL A 79 -8.36 3.76 -22.67
CA VAL A 79 -7.64 4.79 -23.45
C VAL A 79 -8.23 6.19 -23.28
N ASP A 80 -9.55 6.32 -23.14
CA ASP A 80 -10.20 7.61 -22.90
C ASP A 80 -9.83 8.14 -21.51
N LEU A 81 -9.80 7.29 -20.50
CA LEU A 81 -9.37 7.66 -19.13
C LEU A 81 -7.86 7.97 -19.04
N LEU A 82 -7.05 7.49 -19.99
CA LEU A 82 -5.63 7.86 -20.08
C LEU A 82 -5.45 9.25 -20.70
N ASN A 83 -6.38 9.71 -21.54
CA ASN A 83 -6.42 11.09 -22.02
C ASN A 83 -6.70 12.04 -20.83
N LYS A 84 -5.82 13.04 -20.65
CA LYS A 84 -5.87 13.94 -19.50
C LYS A 84 -7.16 14.76 -19.44
N GLU A 85 -7.61 15.35 -20.55
CA GLU A 85 -8.79 16.21 -20.59
C GLU A 85 -10.08 15.43 -20.30
N TYR A 86 -10.20 14.24 -20.89
CA TYR A 86 -11.30 13.33 -20.60
C TYR A 86 -11.26 12.88 -19.15
N ARG A 87 -10.10 12.43 -18.64
CA ARG A 87 -9.93 11.99 -17.26
C ARG A 87 -10.32 13.07 -16.26
N GLU A 88 -9.86 14.30 -16.45
CA GLU A 88 -10.19 15.41 -15.55
C GLU A 88 -11.69 15.72 -15.55
N SER A 89 -12.33 15.66 -16.72
CA SER A 89 -13.79 15.85 -16.85
C SER A 89 -14.57 14.72 -16.20
N PHE A 90 -14.13 13.47 -16.38
CA PHE A 90 -14.70 12.30 -15.73
C PHE A 90 -14.52 12.34 -14.21
N PHE A 91 -13.34 12.73 -13.72
CA PHE A 91 -13.08 12.86 -12.28
C PHE A 91 -13.92 13.97 -11.65
N LYS A 92 -14.16 15.09 -12.34
CA LYS A 92 -15.14 16.09 -11.88
C LYS A 92 -16.55 15.49 -11.76
N TYR A 93 -16.96 14.67 -12.72
CA TYR A 93 -18.23 13.95 -12.63
C TYR A 93 -18.27 12.99 -11.43
N LEU A 94 -17.21 12.22 -11.18
CA LEU A 94 -17.12 11.34 -10.01
C LEU A 94 -17.14 12.09 -8.69
N ALA A 95 -16.46 13.23 -8.61
CA ALA A 95 -16.39 14.05 -7.39
C ALA A 95 -17.72 14.73 -7.05
N ASN A 96 -18.54 15.03 -8.06
CA ASN A 96 -19.87 15.63 -7.91
C ASN A 96 -20.92 14.57 -7.53
N SER A 97 -20.74 13.90 -6.40
CA SER A 97 -21.77 13.03 -5.81
C SER A 97 -22.77 13.88 -5.02
N VAL A 98 -24.07 13.62 -5.22
CA VAL A 98 -25.13 14.20 -4.39
C VAL A 98 -25.39 13.22 -3.24
N VAL A 99 -25.27 13.68 -2.00
CA VAL A 99 -25.54 12.88 -0.79
C VAL A 99 -27.01 12.43 -0.82
N ASP A 100 -27.28 11.19 -0.40
CA ASP A 100 -28.61 10.56 -0.41
C ASP A 100 -29.22 10.37 -1.81
N SER A 101 -28.38 10.28 -2.85
CA SER A 101 -28.79 9.93 -4.20
C SER A 101 -28.13 8.65 -4.67
N ASP A 102 -28.71 7.99 -5.69
CA ASP A 102 -28.11 6.79 -6.30
C ASP A 102 -26.64 7.02 -6.72
N ASP A 103 -26.29 8.27 -7.04
CA ASP A 103 -24.98 8.77 -7.48
C ASP A 103 -23.90 8.82 -6.39
N GLU A 104 -24.26 8.63 -5.11
CA GLU A 104 -23.35 8.72 -3.97
C GLU A 104 -22.11 7.80 -4.13
N PHE A 105 -22.35 6.56 -4.59
CA PHE A 105 -21.33 5.52 -4.65
C PHE A 105 -20.65 5.34 -6.02
N LYS A 106 -20.80 6.28 -6.97
CA LYS A 106 -20.18 6.16 -8.30
C LYS A 106 -18.64 6.13 -8.25
N ALA A 107 -18.04 6.89 -7.34
CA ALA A 107 -16.60 6.86 -7.09
C ALA A 107 -16.15 5.49 -6.55
N THR A 108 -16.89 4.92 -5.59
CA THR A 108 -16.65 3.57 -5.06
C THR A 108 -16.76 2.54 -6.18
N TYR A 109 -17.80 2.61 -7.00
CA TYR A 109 -17.98 1.69 -8.13
C TYR A 109 -16.81 1.73 -9.12
N PHE A 110 -16.37 2.93 -9.50
CA PHE A 110 -15.19 3.11 -10.34
C PHE A 110 -13.93 2.52 -9.70
N SER A 111 -13.68 2.81 -8.42
CA SER A 111 -12.53 2.27 -7.70
C SER A 111 -12.56 0.75 -7.55
N LYS A 112 -13.75 0.14 -7.34
CA LYS A 112 -13.93 -1.32 -7.32
C LYS A 112 -13.55 -1.96 -8.66
N LEU A 113 -13.95 -1.36 -9.78
CA LEU A 113 -13.57 -1.82 -11.12
C LEU A 113 -12.06 -1.77 -11.32
N LEU A 114 -11.44 -0.63 -11.01
CA LEU A 114 -9.98 -0.45 -11.13
C LEU A 114 -9.21 -1.44 -10.24
N LEU A 115 -9.60 -1.58 -8.97
CA LEU A 115 -8.96 -2.52 -8.06
C LEU A 115 -9.12 -3.96 -8.53
N GLY A 116 -10.30 -4.35 -9.01
CA GLY A 116 -10.50 -5.68 -9.57
C GLY A 116 -9.60 -5.97 -10.77
N ARG A 117 -9.36 -4.98 -11.64
CA ARG A 117 -8.39 -5.11 -12.75
C ARG A 117 -6.95 -5.25 -12.23
N ILE A 118 -6.58 -4.50 -11.20
CA ILE A 118 -5.27 -4.63 -10.56
C ILE A 118 -5.10 -6.04 -9.98
N ILE A 119 -6.08 -6.53 -9.22
CA ILE A 119 -6.01 -7.84 -8.56
C ILE A 119 -5.96 -8.97 -9.59
N GLN A 120 -6.92 -9.00 -10.52
CA GLN A 120 -7.14 -10.12 -11.44
C GLN A 120 -6.22 -10.09 -12.66
N LEU A 121 -5.89 -8.90 -13.18
CA LEU A 121 -5.20 -8.73 -14.46
C LEU A 121 -3.80 -8.12 -14.31
N LYS A 122 -3.41 -7.68 -13.10
CA LYS A 122 -2.17 -6.91 -12.86
C LYS A 122 -2.08 -5.69 -13.78
N ASP A 123 -3.21 -5.02 -14.01
CA ASP A 123 -3.34 -3.91 -14.93
C ASP A 123 -2.68 -2.62 -14.39
N THR A 124 -1.58 -2.21 -15.01
CA THR A 124 -0.83 -1.01 -14.66
C THR A 124 -1.56 0.29 -14.99
N ASN A 125 -2.40 0.29 -16.04
CA ASN A 125 -3.22 1.46 -16.37
C ASN A 125 -4.27 1.68 -15.29
N SER A 126 -4.88 0.60 -14.80
CA SER A 126 -5.82 0.68 -13.68
C SER A 126 -5.15 1.14 -12.38
N PHE A 127 -3.92 0.68 -12.11
CA PHE A 127 -3.13 1.21 -10.98
C PHE A 127 -2.87 2.72 -11.10
N TYR A 128 -2.47 3.18 -12.28
CA TYR A 128 -2.28 4.60 -12.56
C TYR A 128 -3.57 5.39 -12.34
N LEU A 129 -4.69 4.94 -12.92
CA LEU A 129 -5.98 5.61 -12.78
C LEU A 129 -6.47 5.64 -11.33
N LEU A 130 -6.26 4.57 -10.57
CA LEU A 130 -6.62 4.51 -9.16
C LEU A 130 -5.82 5.55 -8.36
N THR A 131 -4.51 5.62 -8.62
CA THR A 131 -3.58 6.59 -8.01
C THR A 131 -3.91 8.03 -8.39
N GLU A 132 -4.26 8.31 -9.64
CA GLU A 132 -4.65 9.65 -10.06
C GLU A 132 -5.99 10.06 -9.45
N SER A 133 -6.95 9.14 -9.39
CA SER A 133 -8.28 9.42 -8.85
C SER A 133 -8.24 9.71 -7.35
N SER A 134 -7.36 9.03 -6.61
CA SER A 134 -7.19 9.20 -5.16
C SER A 134 -6.60 10.56 -4.77
N LYS A 135 -6.03 11.32 -5.71
CA LYS A 135 -5.53 12.68 -5.44
C LYS A 135 -6.67 13.70 -5.29
N ASN A 136 -7.86 13.38 -5.78
CA ASN A 136 -9.04 14.19 -5.55
C ASN A 136 -9.67 13.80 -4.20
N PRO A 137 -9.79 14.72 -3.22
CA PRO A 137 -10.29 14.38 -1.89
C PRO A 137 -11.69 13.74 -1.88
N SER A 138 -12.61 14.24 -2.70
CA SER A 138 -13.98 13.71 -2.78
C SER A 138 -14.01 12.29 -3.34
N ILE A 139 -13.21 12.01 -4.37
CA ILE A 139 -13.09 10.65 -4.93
C ILE A 139 -12.34 9.73 -3.98
N SER A 140 -11.33 10.24 -3.26
CA SER A 140 -10.60 9.46 -2.26
C SER A 140 -11.52 8.99 -1.15
N TYR A 141 -12.29 9.91 -0.57
CA TYR A 141 -13.25 9.65 0.50
C TYR A 141 -14.36 8.67 0.05
N ASN A 142 -15.03 8.97 -1.06
CA ASN A 142 -16.12 8.12 -1.57
C ASN A 142 -15.66 6.97 -2.48
N GLY A 143 -14.36 6.66 -2.51
CA GLY A 143 -13.78 5.72 -3.45
C GLY A 143 -12.75 4.82 -2.79
N ILE A 144 -11.54 5.34 -2.59
CA ILE A 144 -10.42 4.57 -2.01
C ILE A 144 -10.72 4.14 -0.58
N GLU A 145 -11.22 5.06 0.25
CA GLU A 145 -11.51 4.77 1.66
C GLU A 145 -12.55 3.65 1.81
N MET A 146 -13.58 3.69 0.97
CA MET A 146 -14.64 2.67 0.90
C MET A 146 -14.15 1.28 0.46
N ILE A 147 -12.95 1.18 -0.14
CA ILE A 147 -12.34 -0.10 -0.54
C ILE A 147 -10.98 -0.34 0.12
N SER A 148 -10.63 0.45 1.15
CA SER A 148 -9.28 0.52 1.71
C SER A 148 -8.78 -0.81 2.27
N GLU A 149 -9.65 -1.58 2.92
CA GLU A 149 -9.33 -2.93 3.42
C GLU A 149 -8.95 -3.88 2.27
N TYR A 150 -9.65 -3.82 1.14
CA TYR A 150 -9.32 -4.65 -0.03
C TYR A 150 -8.01 -4.22 -0.70
N VAL A 151 -7.72 -2.92 -0.72
CA VAL A 151 -6.43 -2.40 -1.21
C VAL A 151 -5.30 -2.85 -0.29
N PHE A 152 -5.51 -2.83 1.03
CA PHE A 152 -4.55 -3.32 2.01
C PHE A 152 -4.30 -4.83 1.86
N ASP A 153 -5.37 -5.62 1.73
CA ASP A 153 -5.29 -7.05 1.45
C ASP A 153 -4.44 -7.35 0.21
N ASP A 154 -4.70 -6.67 -0.91
CA ASP A 154 -3.93 -6.86 -2.15
C ASP A 154 -2.49 -6.36 -2.00
N LEU A 155 -2.25 -5.27 -1.26
CA LEU A 155 -0.89 -4.79 -0.95
C LEU A 155 -0.09 -5.83 -0.16
N LEU A 156 -0.69 -6.51 0.81
CA LEU A 156 -0.01 -7.57 1.57
C LEU A 156 0.35 -8.78 0.70
N GLU A 157 -0.51 -9.12 -0.27
CA GLU A 157 -0.25 -10.24 -1.20
C GLU A 157 0.71 -9.88 -2.33
N ASN A 158 0.54 -8.69 -2.90
CA ASN A 158 1.13 -8.24 -4.16
C ASN A 158 1.99 -6.99 -4.00
N GLY A 159 2.50 -6.69 -2.80
CA GLY A 159 3.23 -5.44 -2.50
C GLY A 159 4.40 -5.11 -3.42
N ILE A 160 5.05 -6.10 -4.04
CA ILE A 160 6.07 -5.85 -5.07
C ILE A 160 5.48 -5.11 -6.26
N PHE A 161 4.30 -5.52 -6.76
CA PHE A 161 3.63 -4.84 -7.88
C PHE A 161 3.38 -3.36 -7.55
N TYR A 162 2.85 -3.07 -6.37
CA TYR A 162 2.61 -1.71 -5.91
C TYR A 162 3.90 -0.88 -5.89
N ILE A 163 4.98 -1.40 -5.32
CA ILE A 163 6.27 -0.68 -5.24
C ILE A 163 6.82 -0.38 -6.64
N LYS A 164 6.73 -1.35 -7.57
CA LYS A 164 7.23 -1.19 -8.93
C LYS A 164 6.44 -0.14 -9.71
N GLU A 165 5.11 -0.22 -9.68
CA GLU A 165 4.28 0.74 -10.38
C GLU A 165 4.36 2.14 -9.74
N SER A 166 4.35 2.24 -8.41
CA SER A 166 4.65 3.49 -7.70
C SER A 166 6.00 4.09 -8.11
N SER A 167 7.05 3.28 -8.25
CA SER A 167 8.38 3.75 -8.71
C SER A 167 8.37 4.20 -10.18
N LYS A 168 7.59 3.51 -11.03
CA LYS A 168 7.41 3.86 -12.44
C LYS A 168 6.75 5.24 -12.58
N TYR A 169 5.68 5.48 -11.83
CA TYR A 169 4.95 6.76 -11.82
C TYR A 169 5.55 7.82 -10.90
N ASN A 170 6.56 7.45 -10.09
CA ASN A 170 7.13 8.26 -9.02
C ASN A 170 6.06 8.82 -8.06
N ASP A 171 5.12 7.96 -7.70
CA ASP A 171 3.93 8.30 -6.94
C ASP A 171 3.72 7.31 -5.80
N ILE A 172 3.53 7.80 -4.58
CA ILE A 172 3.35 6.97 -3.38
C ILE A 172 1.92 7.06 -2.84
N THR A 173 1.01 7.85 -3.41
CA THR A 173 -0.27 8.21 -2.77
C THR A 173 -1.05 7.01 -2.23
N ILE A 174 -1.23 5.94 -3.03
CA ILE A 174 -1.95 4.74 -2.58
C ILE A 174 -1.19 4.01 -1.46
N ILE A 175 0.12 3.81 -1.61
CA ILE A 175 0.93 3.13 -0.58
C ILE A 175 0.96 3.95 0.70
N GLU A 176 1.13 5.27 0.60
CA GLU A 176 1.15 6.18 1.75
C GLU A 176 -0.19 6.17 2.49
N TYR A 177 -1.31 6.24 1.77
CA TYR A 177 -2.65 6.14 2.35
C TYR A 177 -2.80 4.84 3.17
N ILE A 178 -2.48 3.70 2.58
CA ILE A 178 -2.59 2.40 3.26
C ILE A 178 -1.62 2.29 4.45
N LEU A 179 -0.38 2.77 4.29
CA LEU A 179 0.59 2.71 5.36
C LEU A 179 0.26 3.64 6.52
N LYS A 180 -0.31 4.83 6.27
CA LYS A 180 -0.61 5.79 7.34
C LYS A 180 -1.98 5.59 7.98
N ASP A 181 -3.00 5.25 7.19
CA ASP A 181 -4.40 5.31 7.66
C ASP A 181 -4.95 3.92 8.01
N ILE A 182 -4.41 2.86 7.41
CA ILE A 182 -4.89 1.49 7.61
C ILE A 182 -3.94 0.68 8.49
N THR A 183 -2.63 0.76 8.25
CA THR A 183 -1.63 -0.04 8.97
C THR A 183 -1.64 0.17 10.50
N PRO A 184 -1.90 1.36 11.07
CA PRO A 184 -2.01 1.52 12.53
C PRO A 184 -3.13 0.70 13.18
N ARG A 185 -4.12 0.22 12.41
CA ARG A 185 -5.14 -0.71 12.92
C ARG A 185 -4.55 -2.06 13.30
N TYR A 186 -3.41 -2.43 12.70
CA TYR A 186 -2.82 -3.76 12.79
C TYR A 186 -1.44 -3.78 13.47
N ILE A 187 -0.65 -2.72 13.28
CA ILE A 187 0.71 -2.60 13.81
C ILE A 187 0.71 -1.53 14.90
N LYS A 188 1.32 -1.85 16.05
CA LYS A 188 1.43 -0.92 17.17
C LYS A 188 2.74 -0.15 17.13
N ASN A 189 2.66 1.15 17.36
CA ASN A 189 3.87 1.97 17.52
C ASN A 189 4.37 1.93 18.97
N GLU A 190 5.57 2.44 19.19
CA GLU A 190 6.21 2.44 20.52
C GLU A 190 5.38 3.16 21.59
N ALA A 191 4.74 4.29 21.25
CA ALA A 191 3.98 5.07 22.22
C ALA A 191 2.75 4.30 22.73
N GLU A 192 2.09 3.53 21.87
CA GLU A 192 0.98 2.65 22.26
C GLU A 192 1.43 1.45 23.11
N ILE A 193 2.65 0.96 22.88
CA ILE A 193 3.19 -0.20 23.61
C ILE A 193 3.72 0.22 24.98
N LYS A 194 4.39 1.37 25.06
CA LYS A 194 4.97 1.95 26.28
C LYS A 194 3.98 2.85 27.02
N ASP A 195 2.69 2.77 26.72
CA ASP A 195 1.68 3.54 27.44
C ASP A 195 1.72 3.16 28.94
N PRO A 196 1.99 4.12 29.83
CA PRO A 196 2.16 3.85 31.26
C PRO A 196 0.89 3.30 31.92
N THR A 197 -0.29 3.52 31.34
CA THR A 197 -1.57 2.99 31.84
C THR A 197 -1.69 1.47 31.69
N ARG A 198 -0.94 0.88 30.76
CA ARG A 198 -0.94 -0.56 30.49
C ARG A 198 -0.12 -1.37 31.50
N MET A 199 0.76 -0.69 32.25
CA MET A 199 1.63 -1.28 33.27
C MET A 199 2.43 -2.50 32.75
N CYS A 200 2.98 -2.36 31.55
CA CYS A 200 3.75 -3.40 30.87
C CYS A 200 5.27 -3.20 31.04
N ALA A 201 6.00 -4.31 31.18
CA ALA A 201 7.46 -4.32 31.22
C ALA A 201 8.03 -4.17 29.80
N CYS A 202 8.17 -2.92 29.34
CA CYS A 202 8.58 -2.59 27.98
C CYS A 202 10.00 -2.00 27.87
N ASP A 203 10.74 -1.95 28.98
CA ASP A 203 12.06 -1.30 29.05
C ASP A 203 13.14 -2.03 28.23
N ASP A 204 13.01 -3.36 28.12
CA ASP A 204 13.93 -4.23 27.37
C ASP A 204 13.49 -4.50 25.92
N LEU A 205 12.54 -3.72 25.40
CA LEU A 205 12.02 -3.93 24.06
C LEU A 205 13.11 -3.69 23.01
N GLU A 206 13.33 -4.67 22.13
CA GLU A 206 14.37 -4.59 21.11
C GLU A 206 14.14 -3.41 20.17
N LYS A 207 15.17 -2.58 20.00
CA LYS A 207 15.09 -1.41 19.12
C LYS A 207 15.09 -1.82 17.66
N GLY A 208 14.30 -1.10 16.87
CA GLY A 208 14.25 -1.26 15.43
C GLY A 208 13.45 -2.47 14.96
N VAL A 209 12.57 -3.05 15.80
CA VAL A 209 11.58 -4.06 15.38
C VAL A 209 10.26 -3.40 14.98
N ILE A 210 9.44 -4.10 14.19
CA ILE A 210 8.05 -3.70 13.89
C ILE A 210 7.13 -4.78 14.45
N LEU A 211 6.20 -4.40 15.33
CA LEU A 211 5.43 -5.36 16.12
C LEU A 211 4.01 -5.55 15.59
N LEU A 212 3.72 -6.77 15.15
CA LEU A 212 2.37 -7.24 14.84
C LEU A 212 1.88 -8.13 15.98
N SER A 213 0.78 -7.75 16.63
CA SER A 213 0.17 -8.58 17.69
C SER A 213 -0.25 -9.93 17.13
N LYS A 214 0.08 -11.01 17.86
CA LYS A 214 -0.35 -12.37 17.53
C LYS A 214 -1.87 -12.52 17.61
N ASP A 215 -2.51 -11.86 18.57
CA ASP A 215 -3.97 -11.86 18.69
C ASP A 215 -4.61 -11.21 17.46
N THR A 216 -4.09 -10.06 17.04
CA THR A 216 -4.55 -9.36 15.83
C THR A 216 -4.36 -10.23 14.58
N LEU A 217 -3.23 -10.92 14.44
CA LEU A 217 -3.01 -11.87 13.35
C LEU A 217 -4.02 -13.03 13.36
N ASP A 218 -4.42 -13.49 14.55
CA ASP A 218 -5.31 -14.64 14.73
C ASP A 218 -6.81 -14.28 14.60
N SER A 219 -7.18 -13.05 14.98
CA SER A 219 -8.56 -12.56 14.97
C SER A 219 -8.97 -11.90 13.66
N GLU A 220 -8.07 -11.13 13.02
CA GLU A 220 -8.39 -10.34 11.83
C GLU A 220 -8.48 -11.22 10.58
N PRO A 221 -9.64 -11.31 9.89
CA PRO A 221 -9.79 -12.17 8.70
C PRO A 221 -8.75 -11.89 7.61
N THR A 222 -8.47 -10.62 7.35
CA THR A 222 -7.43 -10.13 6.43
C THR A 222 -6.05 -10.67 6.76
N LEU A 223 -5.68 -10.72 8.04
CA LEU A 223 -4.33 -11.10 8.45
C LEU A 223 -4.18 -12.60 8.68
N LYS A 224 -5.26 -13.28 9.10
CA LYS A 224 -5.27 -14.70 9.43
C LYS A 224 -4.73 -15.59 8.32
N LYS A 225 -4.98 -15.24 7.06
CA LYS A 225 -4.43 -15.96 5.88
C LYS A 225 -2.89 -15.91 5.79
N PHE A 226 -2.25 -14.99 6.49
CA PHE A 226 -0.79 -14.85 6.56
C PHE A 226 -0.17 -15.52 7.78
N LYS A 227 -0.96 -16.12 8.69
CA LYS A 227 -0.46 -16.75 9.93
C LYS A 227 0.71 -17.70 9.69
N ASP A 228 0.61 -18.54 8.67
CA ASP A 228 1.67 -19.49 8.32
C ASP A 228 2.98 -18.83 7.87
N LYS A 229 2.92 -17.62 7.31
CA LYS A 229 4.11 -16.87 6.89
C LYS A 229 4.87 -16.27 8.08
N PHE A 230 4.22 -16.07 9.23
CA PHE A 230 4.84 -15.50 10.42
C PHE A 230 5.31 -16.54 11.44
N LYS A 231 4.98 -17.84 11.26
CA LYS A 231 5.39 -18.92 12.18
C LYS A 231 6.89 -19.04 12.41
N SER A 232 7.71 -18.66 11.43
CA SER A 232 9.18 -18.69 11.53
C SER A 232 9.78 -17.41 12.10
N GLU A 233 8.98 -16.36 12.29
CA GLU A 233 9.46 -15.09 12.79
C GLU A 233 9.64 -15.13 14.31
N LYS A 234 10.52 -14.27 14.83
CA LYS A 234 10.77 -14.15 16.26
C LYS A 234 9.51 -13.65 16.98
N ILE A 235 9.13 -14.34 18.05
CA ILE A 235 8.09 -13.89 18.98
C ILE A 235 8.73 -13.03 20.07
N ILE A 236 8.14 -11.87 20.32
CA ILE A 236 8.50 -10.94 21.39
C ILE A 236 7.34 -10.94 22.38
N GLU A 237 7.65 -11.28 23.63
CA GLU A 237 6.69 -11.35 24.73
C GLU A 237 6.81 -10.10 25.59
N ILE A 238 5.68 -9.45 25.88
CA ILE A 238 5.60 -8.30 26.77
C ILE A 238 4.67 -8.66 27.93
N ASN A 239 5.23 -8.71 29.13
CA ASN A 239 4.46 -9.00 30.34
C ASN A 239 3.84 -7.73 30.90
N CYS A 240 2.55 -7.78 31.19
CA CYS A 240 1.78 -6.68 31.75
C CYS A 240 1.24 -7.04 33.13
N SER A 241 1.45 -6.12 34.06
CA SER A 241 0.88 -6.20 35.41
C SER A 241 -0.63 -5.96 35.37
N PRO A 242 -1.37 -6.26 36.46
CA PRO A 242 -2.80 -6.02 36.51
C PRO A 242 -3.12 -4.54 36.32
N SER A 243 -4.01 -4.23 35.40
CA SER A 243 -4.47 -2.87 35.06
C SER A 243 -5.95 -2.88 34.71
N PHE A 244 -6.55 -1.71 34.54
CA PHE A 244 -7.95 -1.62 34.11
C PHE A 244 -8.18 -2.28 32.75
N GLU A 245 -7.23 -2.12 31.81
CA GLU A 245 -7.35 -2.65 30.45
C GLU A 245 -7.38 -4.17 30.36
N ASN A 246 -6.64 -4.85 31.25
CA ASN A 246 -6.60 -6.32 31.30
C ASN A 246 -7.52 -6.91 32.37
N GLY A 247 -8.47 -6.12 32.90
CA GLY A 247 -9.42 -6.57 33.91
C GLY A 247 -8.76 -6.99 35.21
N TRP A 248 -7.70 -6.29 35.61
CA TRP A 248 -6.90 -6.54 36.80
C TRP A 248 -6.28 -7.94 36.84
N LYS A 249 -5.72 -8.40 35.72
CA LYS A 249 -5.03 -9.70 35.62
C LYS A 249 -3.66 -9.54 34.99
N ASN A 250 -2.71 -10.39 35.38
CA ASN A 250 -1.46 -10.49 34.64
C ASN A 250 -1.73 -11.02 33.23
N THR A 251 -1.17 -10.36 32.22
CA THR A 251 -1.25 -10.82 30.82
C THR A 251 0.12 -10.81 30.18
N THR A 252 0.32 -11.71 29.23
CA THR A 252 1.50 -11.72 28.35
C THR A 252 1.00 -11.45 26.94
N ASN A 253 1.43 -10.33 26.36
CA ASN A 253 1.11 -9.98 24.99
C ASN A 253 2.23 -10.52 24.08
N GLU A 254 1.86 -11.29 23.07
CA GLU A 254 2.80 -11.86 22.11
C GLU A 254 2.78 -11.08 20.79
N TYR A 255 3.96 -10.75 20.27
CA TYR A 255 4.12 -10.01 19.02
C TYR A 255 5.09 -10.72 18.08
N TYR A 256 4.86 -10.65 16.77
CA TYR A 256 5.83 -11.01 15.74
C TYR A 256 6.64 -9.78 15.33
N ASP A 257 7.97 -9.92 15.19
CA ASP A 257 8.78 -8.94 14.46
C ASP A 257 8.62 -9.13 12.95
N VAL A 258 7.94 -8.20 12.29
CA VAL A 258 7.66 -8.28 10.85
C VAL A 258 8.67 -7.53 9.99
N LYS A 259 9.69 -6.89 10.58
CA LYS A 259 10.65 -6.08 9.83
C LYS A 259 11.46 -6.88 8.82
N LEU A 260 11.98 -8.05 9.23
CA LEU A 260 12.80 -8.88 8.35
C LEU A 260 12.01 -9.41 7.15
N PHE A 261 10.74 -9.74 7.36
CA PHE A 261 9.81 -10.13 6.30
C PHE A 261 9.64 -9.00 5.27
N ILE A 262 9.54 -7.75 5.73
CA ILE A 262 9.39 -6.57 4.89
C ILE A 262 10.70 -6.30 4.12
N ASP A 263 11.83 -6.14 4.80
CA ASP A 263 13.07 -5.64 4.19
C ASP A 263 13.71 -6.65 3.20
N LYS A 264 13.97 -7.89 3.62
CA LYS A 264 14.75 -8.85 2.81
C LYS A 264 13.99 -9.34 1.58
N LYS A 265 12.68 -9.53 1.73
CA LYS A 265 11.83 -10.09 0.67
C LYS A 265 11.51 -9.06 -0.40
N ILE A 266 11.39 -7.80 -0.01
CA ILE A 266 11.14 -6.70 -0.93
C ILE A 266 12.41 -6.37 -1.71
N GLU A 267 13.52 -6.07 -1.04
CA GLU A 267 14.73 -5.61 -1.71
C GLU A 267 15.28 -6.62 -2.74
N SER A 268 15.15 -7.92 -2.49
CA SER A 268 15.63 -8.95 -3.43
C SER A 268 14.90 -8.98 -4.78
N LYS A 269 13.68 -8.41 -4.87
CA LYS A 269 12.83 -8.44 -6.06
C LYS A 269 12.77 -7.11 -6.83
N LEU A 270 13.47 -6.10 -6.33
CA LEU A 270 13.48 -4.74 -6.88
C LEU A 270 14.78 -4.46 -7.65
N ASP A 271 14.66 -3.72 -8.75
CA ASP A 271 15.80 -3.15 -9.47
C ASP A 271 16.42 -1.96 -8.73
N LEU A 272 17.48 -1.36 -9.29
CA LEU A 272 18.17 -0.25 -8.65
C LEU A 272 17.27 0.98 -8.43
N LYS A 273 16.45 1.35 -9.42
CA LYS A 273 15.57 2.53 -9.35
C LYS A 273 14.45 2.28 -8.33
N GLU A 274 13.86 1.10 -8.37
CA GLU A 274 12.81 0.65 -7.45
C GLU A 274 13.33 0.60 -6.01
N LYS A 275 14.57 0.10 -5.78
CA LYS A 275 15.22 0.11 -4.46
C LYS A 275 15.41 1.52 -3.94
N ILE A 276 15.87 2.45 -4.77
CA ILE A 276 16.04 3.85 -4.37
C ILE A 276 14.68 4.45 -4.00
N PHE A 277 13.66 4.22 -4.83
CA PHE A 277 12.30 4.67 -4.55
C PHE A 277 11.78 4.13 -3.21
N TYR A 278 11.86 2.81 -3.00
CA TYR A 278 11.48 2.16 -1.75
C TYR A 278 12.19 2.79 -0.54
N LYS A 279 13.51 2.98 -0.62
CA LYS A 279 14.33 3.54 0.47
C LYS A 279 14.02 5.00 0.79
N VAL A 280 13.72 5.80 -0.24
CA VAL A 280 13.53 7.25 -0.10
C VAL A 280 12.07 7.62 0.21
N LYS A 281 11.11 6.83 -0.26
CA LYS A 281 9.69 7.17 -0.17
C LYS A 281 8.91 6.27 0.79
N ILE A 282 9.15 4.97 0.78
CA ILE A 282 8.34 3.99 1.55
C ILE A 282 8.95 3.71 2.92
N LEU A 283 10.24 3.40 3.00
CA LEU A 283 10.92 3.12 4.27
C LEU A 283 10.75 4.23 5.32
N PRO A 284 10.79 5.54 5.00
CA PRO A 284 10.57 6.58 5.99
C PRO A 284 9.21 6.49 6.69
N ILE A 285 8.15 6.07 5.98
CA ILE A 285 6.82 5.87 6.59
C ILE A 285 6.87 4.68 7.55
N LEU A 286 7.53 3.59 7.15
CA LEU A 286 7.67 2.39 7.99
C LEU A 286 8.51 2.65 9.25
N LYS A 287 9.41 3.65 9.24
CA LYS A 287 10.21 4.02 10.42
C LYS A 287 9.37 4.54 11.57
N ASP A 288 8.18 5.08 11.31
CA ASP A 288 7.29 5.56 12.37
C ASP A 288 6.75 4.41 13.24
N TYR A 289 6.80 3.17 12.71
CA TYR A 289 6.40 1.95 13.42
C TYR A 289 7.58 1.19 14.05
N LEU A 290 8.81 1.69 13.93
CA LEU A 290 9.98 1.08 14.57
C LEU A 290 10.03 1.47 16.05
N ILE A 291 10.29 0.49 16.91
CA ILE A 291 10.62 0.71 18.33
C ILE A 291 11.96 1.45 18.44
N LYS A 292 12.09 2.44 19.34
CA LYS A 292 13.24 3.37 19.38
C LYS A 292 14.18 3.18 20.56
#